data_AF-A0A937KUI4-F1
#
_entry.id   AF-A0A937KUI4-F1
#
_cell.length_a   1.000
_cell.length_b   1.000
_cell.length_c   1.000
_cell.angle_alpha   90.00
_cell.angle_beta   90.00
_cell.angle_gamma   90.00
#
_symmetry.space_group_name_H-M   'P 1'
#
loop_
_entity.id
_entity.type
_entity.pdbx_description
1 polymer ?
#
loop_
_entity_poly.entity_id
_entity_poly.type
_entity_poly.pdbx_seq_one_letter_code
_entity_poly.pdbx_strand_id
1 'polypeptide(L)'
;MRKLGRLLWIIISVVMTGLAISFTVSNDAVIALSLWPFSQILNIPIWLSVIAAFVIGGSLGGALMWGQVLAIRAQLWRSQSQTRKLQAQLAQQAENAAEHSLPRPPD
;
A
#
# COMPACT_ATOMS: atom_id res chain seq x y z
N MET A 1 -7.03 -20.45 -0.66
CA MET A 1 -6.43 -19.23 -1.27
C MET A 1 -5.08 -18.82 -0.66
N ARG A 2 -4.88 -18.86 0.67
CA ARG A 2 -3.61 -18.45 1.33
C ARG A 2 -2.35 -19.23 0.89
N LYS A 3 -2.50 -20.54 0.59
CA LYS A 3 -1.38 -21.38 0.12
C LYS A 3 -0.95 -21.06 -1.32
N LEU A 4 -1.92 -20.70 -2.19
CA LEU A 4 -1.65 -20.33 -3.58
C LEU A 4 -0.88 -19.01 -3.66
N GLY A 5 -1.26 -18.03 -2.85
CA GLY A 5 -0.52 -16.77 -2.72
C GLY A 5 0.90 -16.98 -2.17
N ARG A 6 1.09 -17.87 -1.18
CA ARG A 6 2.42 -18.20 -0.66
C ARG A 6 3.28 -18.89 -1.70
N LEU A 7 2.72 -19.81 -2.48
CA LEU A 7 3.43 -20.49 -3.56
C LEU A 7 3.84 -19.50 -4.65
N LEU A 8 2.92 -18.64 -5.10
CA LEU A 8 3.21 -17.60 -6.09
C LEU A 8 4.31 -16.65 -5.60
N TRP A 9 4.25 -16.23 -4.33
CA TRP A 9 5.29 -15.39 -3.74
C TRP A 9 6.65 -16.08 -3.74
N ILE A 10 6.73 -17.36 -3.36
CA ILE A 10 7.97 -18.14 -3.41
C ILE A 10 8.50 -18.24 -4.85
N ILE A 11 7.64 -18.54 -5.83
CA ILE A 11 8.05 -18.64 -7.25
C ILE A 11 8.62 -17.30 -7.72
N ILE A 12 7.93 -16.20 -7.45
CA ILE A 12 8.39 -14.85 -7.81
C ILE A 12 9.74 -14.56 -7.15
N SER A 13 9.89 -14.84 -5.85
CA SER A 13 11.15 -14.64 -5.14
C SER A 13 12.29 -15.47 -5.72
N VAL A 14 12.06 -16.75 -6.00
CA VAL A 14 13.08 -17.65 -6.57
C VAL A 14 13.51 -17.16 -7.95
N VAL A 15 12.56 -16.80 -8.81
CA VAL A 15 12.86 -16.26 -10.15
C VAL A 15 13.64 -14.96 -10.04
N MET A 16 13.22 -14.04 -9.16
CA MET A 16 13.90 -12.76 -8.96
C MET A 16 15.33 -12.95 -8.43
N THR A 17 15.53 -13.86 -7.48
CA THR A 17 16.87 -14.21 -6.97
C THR A 17 17.73 -14.86 -8.05
N GLY A 18 17.17 -15.78 -8.85
CA GLY A 18 17.89 -16.40 -9.96
C GLY A 18 18.33 -15.38 -11.01
N LEU A 19 17.46 -14.43 -11.36
CA LEU A 19 17.80 -13.32 -12.25
C LEU A 19 18.90 -12.43 -11.66
N ALA A 20 18.81 -12.09 -10.38
CA ALA A 20 19.83 -11.29 -9.70
C ALA A 20 21.21 -11.98 -9.73
N ILE A 21 21.26 -13.28 -9.41
CA ILE A 21 22.49 -14.07 -9.46
C ILE A 21 23.04 -14.13 -10.89
N SER A 22 22.20 -14.46 -11.87
CA SER A 22 22.63 -14.51 -13.28
C SER A 22 23.13 -13.16 -13.77
N PHE A 23 22.51 -12.06 -13.32
CA PHE A 23 22.92 -10.72 -13.69
C PHE A 23 24.28 -10.36 -13.09
N THR A 24 24.50 -10.67 -11.82
CA THR A 24 25.79 -10.49 -11.13
C THR A 24 26.91 -11.26 -11.83
N VAL A 25 26.70 -12.55 -12.14
CA VAL A 25 27.73 -13.39 -12.77
C VAL A 25 28.06 -12.90 -14.19
N SER A 26 27.06 -12.49 -14.96
CA SER A 26 27.28 -12.06 -16.35
C SER A 26 27.78 -10.62 -16.48
N ASN A 27 27.64 -9.79 -15.45
CA ASN A 27 27.91 -8.35 -15.53
C ASN A 27 28.80 -7.87 -14.36
N ASP A 28 30.01 -8.42 -14.25
CA ASP A 28 30.98 -8.03 -13.22
C ASP A 28 31.92 -6.89 -13.67
N ALA A 29 31.57 -6.20 -14.75
CA ALA A 29 32.33 -5.04 -15.22
C ALA A 29 32.30 -3.91 -14.18
N VAL A 30 33.48 -3.45 -13.79
CA VAL A 30 33.64 -2.30 -12.89
C VAL A 30 33.40 -1.01 -13.67
N ILE A 31 32.48 -0.19 -13.17
CA ILE A 31 32.14 1.12 -13.73
C ILE A 31 32.49 2.23 -12.74
N ALA A 32 32.83 3.40 -13.27
CA ALA A 32 33.00 4.62 -12.49
C ALA A 32 31.64 5.34 -12.36
N LEU A 33 30.94 5.09 -11.26
CA LEU A 33 29.65 5.71 -10.98
C LEU A 33 29.84 7.09 -10.34
N SER A 34 29.43 8.14 -11.05
CA SER A 34 29.38 9.50 -10.51
C SER A 34 28.04 9.76 -9.84
N LEU A 35 28.04 10.12 -8.55
CA LEU A 35 26.82 10.31 -7.76
C LEU A 35 26.45 11.78 -7.66
N TRP A 36 25.67 12.31 -8.58
CA TRP A 36 25.14 13.67 -8.43
C TRP A 36 24.15 13.77 -7.24
N PRO A 37 24.15 14.86 -6.44
CA PRO A 37 24.92 16.12 -6.54
C PRO A 37 26.33 16.06 -5.92
N PHE A 38 26.77 14.89 -5.46
CA PHE A 38 28.08 14.70 -4.89
C PHE A 38 29.16 14.62 -5.99
N SER A 39 30.37 15.07 -5.68
CA SER A 39 31.53 14.97 -6.59
C SER A 39 32.28 13.64 -6.47
N GLN A 40 31.69 12.66 -5.78
CA GLN A 40 32.30 11.36 -5.55
C GLN A 40 32.11 10.43 -6.75
N ILE A 41 33.19 9.71 -7.09
CA ILE A 41 33.20 8.66 -8.11
C ILE A 41 33.44 7.33 -7.40
N LEU A 42 32.46 6.43 -7.51
CA LEU A 42 32.51 5.08 -6.95
C LEU A 42 32.86 4.08 -8.05
N ASN A 43 33.98 3.38 -7.89
CA ASN A 43 34.34 2.26 -8.76
C ASN A 43 33.68 1.00 -8.23
N ILE A 44 32.53 0.64 -8.79
CA ILE A 44 31.74 -0.51 -8.36
C ILE A 44 31.32 -1.35 -9.56
N PRO A 45 31.09 -2.66 -9.39
CA PRO A 45 30.50 -3.47 -10.44
C PRO A 45 29.13 -2.93 -10.85
N ILE A 46 28.85 -2.95 -12.15
CA ILE A 46 27.57 -2.45 -12.69
C ILE A 46 26.37 -3.16 -12.08
N TRP A 47 26.50 -4.45 -11.76
CA TRP A 47 25.43 -5.21 -11.14
C TRP A 47 24.96 -4.60 -9.82
N LEU A 48 25.90 -4.08 -9.03
CA LEU A 48 25.63 -3.51 -7.72
C LEU A 48 24.83 -2.20 -7.85
N SER A 49 25.18 -1.36 -8.82
CA SER A 49 24.45 -0.12 -9.10
C SER A 49 23.00 -0.38 -9.51
N VAL A 50 22.78 -1.34 -10.40
CA VAL A 50 21.43 -1.67 -10.91
C VAL A 50 20.57 -2.29 -9.82
N ILE A 51 21.11 -3.25 -9.04
CA ILE A 51 20.38 -3.86 -7.92
C ILE A 51 20.04 -2.80 -6.86
N ALA A 52 21.00 -1.93 -6.51
CA ALA A 52 20.75 -0.86 -5.54
C ALA A 52 19.64 0.09 -6.02
N ALA A 53 19.68 0.53 -7.28
CA ALA A 53 18.64 1.37 -7.86
C ALA A 53 17.26 0.69 -7.84
N PHE A 54 17.21 -0.61 -8.17
CA PHE A 54 15.98 -1.40 -8.13
C PHE A 54 15.40 -1.51 -6.71
N VAL A 55 16.24 -1.79 -5.71
CA VAL A 55 15.83 -1.90 -4.31
C VAL A 55 15.33 -0.55 -3.78
N ILE A 56 16.05 0.54 -4.06
CA ILE A 56 15.66 1.89 -3.63
C ILE A 56 14.35 2.30 -4.31
N GLY A 57 14.26 2.16 -5.63
CA GLY A 57 13.06 2.51 -6.40
C GLY A 57 11.85 1.67 -5.98
N GLY A 58 12.03 0.36 -5.81
CA GLY A 58 10.97 -0.54 -5.34
C GLY A 58 10.52 -0.22 -3.91
N SER A 59 11.44 0.11 -3.01
CA SER A 59 11.11 0.50 -1.64
C SER A 59 10.33 1.81 -1.59
N LEU A 60 10.75 2.81 -2.38
CA LEU A 60 10.03 4.09 -2.50
C LEU A 60 8.64 3.88 -3.11
N GLY A 61 8.53 3.10 -4.18
CA GLY A 61 7.25 2.76 -4.80
C GLY A 61 6.31 2.04 -3.82
N GLY A 62 6.83 1.07 -3.08
CA GLY A 62 6.09 0.36 -2.03
C GLY A 62 5.62 1.29 -0.90
N ALA A 63 6.49 2.19 -0.43
CA ALA A 63 6.15 3.17 0.59
C ALA A 63 5.04 4.14 0.11
N LEU A 64 5.12 4.61 -1.13
CA LEU A 64 4.11 5.47 -1.74
C LEU A 64 2.75 4.75 -1.87
N MET A 65 2.75 3.51 -2.36
CA MET A 65 1.52 2.70 -2.43
C MET A 65 0.91 2.48 -1.04
N TRP A 66 1.73 2.24 -0.02
CA TRP A 66 1.24 2.07 1.34
C TRP A 66 0.54 3.34 1.85
N GLY A 67 1.11 4.52 1.59
CA GLY A 67 0.47 5.79 1.92
C GLY A 67 -0.93 5.93 1.33
N GLN A 68 -1.11 5.56 0.06
CA GLN A 68 -2.42 5.60 -0.61
C GLN A 68 -3.42 4.63 0.01
N VAL A 69 -2.99 3.40 0.34
CA VAL A 69 -3.84 2.42 1.03
C VAL A 69 -4.30 2.95 2.40
N LEU A 70 -3.42 3.64 3.12
CA LEU A 70 -3.75 4.27 4.39
C LEU A 70 -4.79 5.40 4.23
N ALA A 71 -4.62 6.23 3.19
CA ALA A 71 -5.57 7.30 2.88
C ALA A 71 -6.96 6.75 2.53
N ILE A 72 -7.04 5.68 1.72
CA ILE A 72 -8.30 5.00 1.39
C ILE A 72 -8.96 4.43 2.65
N ARG A 73 -8.18 3.80 3.54
CA ARG A 73 -8.71 3.30 4.83
C ARG A 73 -9.23 4.41 5.73
N ALA A 74 -8.54 5.55 5.80
CA ALA A 74 -8.99 6.70 6.57
C ALA A 74 -10.30 7.28 5.99
N GLN A 75 -10.43 7.31 4.66
CA GLN A 75 -11.65 7.75 3.99
C GLN A 75 -12.82 6.79 4.27
N LEU A 76 -12.58 5.47 4.25
CA LEU A 76 -13.58 4.46 4.63
C LEU A 76 -14.11 4.68 6.04
N TRP A 77 -13.25 5.00 7.02
CA TRP A 77 -13.68 5.28 8.38
C TRP A 77 -14.53 6.55 8.47
N ARG A 78 -14.16 7.60 7.74
CA ARG A 78 -14.95 8.83 7.65
C ARG A 78 -16.32 8.58 7.04
N SER A 79 -16.40 7.85 5.92
CA SER A 79 -17.67 7.50 5.28
C SER A 79 -18.56 6.65 6.19
N GLN A 80 -18.01 5.65 6.89
CA GLN A 80 -18.78 4.83 7.85
C GLN A 80 -19.39 5.68 8.99
N SER A 81 -18.64 6.65 9.50
CA SER A 81 -19.13 7.54 10.55
C SER A 81 -20.31 8.41 10.10
N GLN A 82 -20.30 8.88 8.84
CA GLN A 82 -21.38 9.69 8.29
C GLN A 82 -22.64 8.85 8.04
N THR A 83 -22.49 7.64 7.51
CA THR A 83 -23.63 6.71 7.35
C THR A 83 -24.26 6.34 8.69
N ARG A 84 -23.46 6.16 9.75
CA ARG A 84 -24.00 5.90 11.10
C ARG A 84 -24.81 7.08 11.65
N LYS A 85 -24.34 8.32 11.43
CA LYS A 85 -25.08 9.53 11.86
C LYS A 85 -26.40 9.66 11.12
N LEU A 86 -26.42 9.42 9.82
CA LEU A 86 -27.65 9.44 9.01
C LEU A 86 -28.63 8.35 9.44
N GLN A 87 -28.16 7.12 9.68
CA GLN A 87 -29.00 6.04 10.23
C GLN A 87 -29.58 6.39 11.59
N ALA A 88 -28.79 6.99 12.49
CA ALA A 88 -29.28 7.41 13.80
C ALA A 88 -30.37 8.48 13.70
N GLN A 89 -30.21 9.46 12.81
CA GLN A 89 -31.22 10.50 12.59
C GLN A 89 -32.52 9.93 12.02
N LEU A 90 -32.43 8.98 11.08
CA LEU A 90 -33.61 8.30 10.53
C LEU A 90 -34.33 7.47 11.60
N ALA A 91 -33.59 6.77 12.47
CA ALA A 91 -34.17 6.02 13.57
C ALA A 91 -34.91 6.95 14.56
N GLN A 92 -34.30 8.10 14.89
CA GLN A 92 -34.89 9.08 15.79
C GLN A 92 -36.13 9.76 15.19
N GLN A 93 -36.14 10.03 13.89
CA GLN A 93 -37.33 10.52 13.19
C GLN A 93 -38.46 9.49 13.13
N ALA A 94 -38.13 8.20 12.93
CA ALA A 94 -39.12 7.13 12.95
C ALA A 94 -39.75 6.96 14.35
N GLU A 95 -38.94 7.07 15.41
CA GLU A 95 -39.40 7.00 16.80
C GLU A 95 -40.29 8.20 17.16
N ASN A 96 -39.89 9.43 16.81
CA ASN A 96 -40.71 10.62 17.03
C ASN A 96 -42.03 10.58 16.24
N ALA A 97 -42.02 10.03 15.02
CA ALA A 97 -43.24 9.83 14.23
C ALA A 97 -44.17 8.77 14.84
N ALA A 98 -43.60 7.72 15.43
CA ALA A 98 -44.36 6.70 16.17
C ALA A 98 -44.95 7.26 17.48
N GLU A 99 -44.22 8.12 18.19
CA GLU A 99 -44.69 8.76 19.43
C GLU A 99 -45.81 9.78 19.17
N HIS A 100 -45.72 10.54 18.07
CA HIS A 100 -46.74 11.51 17.68
C HIS A 100 -48.02 10.88 17.10
N SER A 101 -48.00 9.58 16.77
CA SER A 101 -49.16 8.83 16.27
C SER A 101 -49.87 8.02 17.37
N LEU A 102 -49.40 8.07 18.61
CA LEU A 102 -50.13 7.50 19.75
C LEU A 102 -51.34 8.37 20.11
N PRO A 103 -52.57 7.81 20.16
CA PRO A 103 -53.77 8.56 20.53
C PRO A 103 -53.62 9.06 21.98
N ARG A 104 -53.81 10.36 22.19
CA ARG A 104 -53.85 10.95 23.54
C ARG A 104 -54.96 10.22 24.33
N PRO A 105 -54.66 9.61 25.50
CA PRO A 105 -55.69 8.96 26.29
C PRO A 105 -56.73 10.01 26.70
N PRO A 106 -58.04 9.68 26.62
CA PRO A 106 -59.09 10.62 27.00
C PRO A 106 -59.01 10.93 28.51
N ASP A 107 -59.09 12.22 28.82
CA ASP A 107 -59.08 12.81 30.16
C ASP A 107 -60.27 12.36 31.03
#